data_AF-A0AAX2RMC2-F1
#
_entry.id   AF-A0AAX2RMC2-F1
#
_cell.length_a   1.000
_cell.length_b   1.000
_cell.length_c   1.000
_cell.angle_alpha   90.00
_cell.angle_beta   90.00
_cell.angle_gamma   90.00
#
_symmetry.space_group_name_H-M   'P 1'
#
loop_
_entity.id
_entity.type
_entity.pdbx_description
1 polymer ?
#
loop_
_entity_poly.entity_id
_entity_poly.type
_entity_poly.pdbx_seq_one_letter_code
_entity_poly.pdbx_strand_id
1 'polypeptide(L)'
;MWVEIPDGVYSASRKRGGGGIVFYERTREIDATVFRIARIATVKRQLITAVEVDAFIPEMHRARMPKSDPRWVEPGVFRTKAYVYRNQKCRALGQFLESGARQVDLREEA
;
A
#
# COMPACT_ATOMS: atom_id res chain seq x y z
N MET A 1 1.49 0.04 11.22
CA MET A 1 0.26 0.02 10.42
C MET A 1 0.39 -1.11 9.40
N TRP A 2 -0.67 -1.87 9.14
CA TRP A 2 -0.64 -2.94 8.14
C TRP A 2 -0.70 -2.35 6.72
N VAL A 3 0.37 -2.58 5.95
CA VAL A 3 0.51 -2.10 4.58
C VAL A 3 0.69 -3.28 3.63
N GLU A 4 0.14 -3.15 2.43
CA GLU A 4 0.33 -4.11 1.35
C GLU A 4 1.69 -3.86 0.69
N ILE A 5 2.48 -4.89 0.37
CA ILE A 5 3.73 -4.75 -0.41
C ILE A 5 3.79 -5.80 -1.52
N PRO A 6 4.50 -5.54 -2.63
CA PRO A 6 4.77 -6.55 -3.65
C PRO A 6 5.54 -7.75 -3.08
N ASP A 7 5.13 -8.95 -3.47
CA ASP A 7 5.73 -10.24 -3.11
C ASP A 7 6.05 -11.08 -4.36
N GLY A 8 6.32 -10.40 -5.48
CA GLY A 8 6.64 -11.00 -6.78
C GLY A 8 5.49 -10.93 -7.78
N VAL A 9 5.68 -11.56 -8.93
CA VAL A 9 4.71 -11.61 -10.03
C VAL A 9 4.23 -13.04 -10.20
N TYR A 10 2.92 -13.23 -10.31
CA TYR A 10 2.32 -14.52 -10.59
C TYR A 10 1.66 -14.50 -11.97
N SER A 11 1.75 -15.62 -12.67
CA SER A 11 1.10 -15.84 -13.96
C SER A 11 0.01 -16.88 -13.82
N ALA A 12 -1.21 -16.54 -14.27
CA ALA A 12 -2.32 -17.47 -14.31
C ALA A 12 -2.90 -17.56 -15.73
N SER A 13 -3.24 -18.78 -16.16
CA SER A 13 -3.99 -18.98 -17.40
C SER A 13 -5.41 -18.45 -17.23
N ARG A 14 -5.88 -17.59 -18.14
CA ARG A 14 -7.20 -16.95 -18.02
C ARG A 14 -8.39 -17.91 -18.05
N LYS A 15 -8.19 -19.15 -18.52
CA LYS A 15 -9.14 -20.28 -18.54
C LYS A 15 -8.32 -21.56 -18.58
N ARG A 16 -8.67 -22.60 -17.79
CA ARG A 16 -8.11 -23.97 -17.75
C ARG A 16 -7.25 -24.34 -18.99
N GLY A 17 -6.00 -23.86 -19.06
CA GLY A 17 -5.07 -24.08 -20.19
C GLY A 17 -5.35 -23.41 -21.55
N GLY A 18 -6.51 -22.77 -21.77
CA GLY A 18 -6.96 -22.33 -23.11
C GLY A 18 -7.01 -20.80 -23.35
N GLY A 19 -6.46 -19.99 -22.45
CA GLY A 19 -6.47 -18.52 -22.58
C GLY A 19 -5.12 -17.90 -22.28
N GLY A 20 -4.85 -16.72 -22.85
CA GLY A 20 -3.60 -15.97 -22.65
C GLY A 20 -3.20 -15.83 -21.19
N ILE A 21 -1.89 -15.77 -20.95
CA ILE A 21 -1.33 -15.62 -19.61
C ILE A 21 -1.63 -14.21 -19.10
N VAL A 22 -2.26 -14.11 -17.92
CA VAL A 22 -2.39 -12.84 -17.20
C VAL A 22 -1.34 -12.82 -16.11
N PHE A 23 -0.47 -11.81 -16.16
CA PHE A 23 0.45 -11.48 -15.08
C PHE A 23 -0.26 -10.56 -14.10
N TYR A 24 -0.18 -10.88 -12.82
CA TYR A 24 -0.61 -9.98 -11.75
C TYR A 24 0.47 -9.89 -10.68
N GLU A 25 0.56 -8.72 -10.06
CA GLU A 25 1.44 -8.50 -8.92
C GLU A 25 0.85 -9.23 -7.71
N ARG A 26 1.62 -10.15 -7.15
CA ARG A 26 1.28 -10.77 -5.87
C ARG A 26 1.64 -9.78 -4.79
N THR A 27 0.75 -9.59 -3.82
CA THR A 27 1.00 -8.74 -2.67
C THR A 27 0.93 -9.53 -1.37
N ARG A 28 1.53 -8.98 -0.32
CA ARG A 28 1.40 -9.46 1.07
C ARG A 28 1.31 -8.29 2.03
N GLU A 29 0.75 -8.53 3.21
CA GLU A 29 0.63 -7.51 4.25
C GLU A 29 1.82 -7.59 5.21
N ILE A 30 2.37 -6.44 5.61
CA ILE A 30 3.37 -6.32 6.67
C ILE A 30 2.96 -5.22 7.64
N ASP A 31 3.39 -5.33 8.90
CA ASP A 31 3.32 -4.19 9.82
C ASP A 31 4.53 -3.29 9.59
N ALA A 32 4.26 -2.04 9.23
CA ALA A 32 5.28 -1.07 8.85
C ALA A 32 5.04 0.31 9.48
N THR A 33 6.13 1.06 9.63
CA THR A 33 6.10 2.48 9.97
C THR A 33 5.63 3.28 8.76
N VAL A 34 4.60 4.10 8.94
CA VAL A 34 4.02 4.92 7.87
C VAL A 34 4.35 6.38 8.12
N PHE A 35 4.80 7.07 7.07
CA PHE A 35 5.19 8.47 7.11
C PHE A 35 4.18 9.39 6.45
N ARG A 36 3.36 8.88 5.54
CA ARG A 36 2.37 9.67 4.81
C ARG A 36 1.11 8.84 4.63
N ILE A 37 -0.05 9.46 4.77
CA ILE A 37 -1.35 8.88 4.38
C ILE A 37 -2.01 9.82 3.38
N ALA A 38 -2.51 9.28 2.27
CA ALA A 38 -3.17 10.02 1.20
C ALA A 38 -4.40 9.29 0.66
N ARG A 39 -5.40 10.06 0.22
CA ARG A 39 -6.61 9.51 -0.41
C ARG A 39 -6.31 9.08 -1.84
N ILE A 40 -6.80 7.91 -2.22
CA ILE A 40 -6.77 7.45 -3.61
C ILE A 40 -7.86 8.20 -4.38
N ALA A 41 -7.47 8.93 -5.44
CA ALA A 41 -8.34 9.85 -6.16
C ALA A 41 -9.53 9.20 -6.89
N THR A 42 -9.53 7.87 -7.06
CA THR A 42 -10.38 7.17 -8.03
C THR A 42 -11.74 6.69 -7.53
N VAL A 43 -12.11 6.91 -6.26
CA VAL A 43 -13.39 6.43 -5.76
C VAL A 43 -14.31 7.62 -5.53
N LYS A 44 -15.44 7.65 -6.26
CA LYS A 44 -16.63 8.43 -5.90
C LYS A 44 -16.74 8.45 -4.37
N ARG A 45 -16.97 9.64 -3.79
CA ARG A 45 -16.99 10.02 -2.36
C ARG A 45 -17.57 9.04 -1.31
N GLN A 46 -18.06 7.87 -1.70
CA GLN A 46 -18.93 7.00 -0.94
C GLN A 46 -18.22 5.85 -0.19
N LEU A 47 -16.99 5.42 -0.55
CA LEU A 47 -16.29 4.39 0.24
C LEU A 47 -14.77 4.41 0.07
N ILE A 48 -14.03 4.85 1.10
CA ILE A 48 -12.57 4.71 1.14
C ILE A 48 -12.27 3.30 1.66
N THR A 49 -11.97 2.37 0.76
CA THR A 49 -11.59 0.99 1.12
C THR A 49 -10.08 0.87 1.38
N ALA A 50 -9.28 1.73 0.75
CA ALA A 50 -7.85 1.81 0.88
C ALA A 50 -7.35 3.25 0.79
N VAL A 51 -6.23 3.51 1.43
CA VAL A 51 -5.47 4.77 1.37
C VAL A 51 -4.10 4.48 0.78
N GLU A 52 -3.54 5.46 0.08
CA GLU A 52 -2.13 5.43 -0.33
C GLU A 52 -1.27 5.84 0.86
N VAL A 53 -0.18 5.14 1.09
CA VAL A 53 0.75 5.39 2.20
C VAL A 53 2.19 5.33 1.72
N ASP A 54 3.05 6.17 2.30
CA ASP A 54 4.49 6.03 2.14
C ASP A 54 5.02 5.34 3.41
N ALA A 55 5.51 4.11 3.28
CA ALA A 55 5.85 3.25 4.42
C ALA A 55 7.32 2.79 4.39
N PHE A 56 7.96 2.73 5.56
CA PHE A 56 9.28 2.13 5.70
C PHE A 56 9.20 0.63 5.56
N ILE A 57 9.91 0.07 4.58
CA ILE A 57 9.98 -1.37 4.36
C ILE A 57 11.30 -1.88 4.92
N PRO A 58 11.33 -2.72 5.97
CA PRO A 58 12.57 -3.28 6.47
C PRO A 58 13.28 -4.14 5.42
N GLU A 59 14.60 -4.22 5.46
CA GLU A 59 15.42 -4.87 4.42
C GLU A 59 15.01 -6.32 4.17
N MET A 60 14.67 -7.07 5.22
CA MET A 60 14.20 -8.46 5.12
C MET A 60 12.92 -8.62 4.27
N HIS A 61 12.15 -7.55 4.07
CA HIS A 61 10.94 -7.55 3.27
C HIS A 61 11.16 -7.12 1.81
N ARG A 62 12.36 -6.61 1.46
CA ARG A 62 12.66 -6.04 0.14
C ARG A 62 13.11 -7.05 -0.91
N ALA A 63 13.37 -8.30 -0.53
CA ALA A 63 13.99 -9.30 -1.41
C ALA A 63 13.26 -9.50 -2.76
N ARG A 64 11.93 -9.33 -2.79
CA ARG A 64 11.09 -9.47 -3.99
C ARG A 64 10.62 -8.14 -4.58
N MET A 65 11.16 -7.03 -4.10
CA MET A 65 10.83 -5.68 -4.55
C MET A 65 11.99 -5.15 -5.39
N PRO A 66 11.81 -4.92 -6.70
CA PRO A 66 12.85 -4.36 -7.54
C PRO A 66 13.31 -2.99 -7.01
N LYS A 67 14.62 -2.75 -6.94
CA LYS A 67 15.17 -1.43 -6.54
C LYS A 67 14.81 -0.32 -7.54
N SER A 68 14.55 -0.69 -8.79
CA SER A 68 14.14 0.21 -9.86
C SER A 68 12.62 0.48 -9.89
N ASP A 69 11.86 -0.07 -8.94
CA ASP A 69 10.41 0.18 -8.88
C ASP A 69 10.16 1.69 -8.61
N PRO A 70 9.40 2.39 -9.47
CA PRO A 70 9.14 3.82 -9.31
C PRO A 70 8.32 4.16 -8.06
N ARG A 71 7.75 3.16 -7.37
CA ARG A 71 7.05 3.35 -6.09
C ARG A 71 8.02 3.54 -4.91
N TRP A 72 9.32 3.33 -5.08
CA TRP A 72 10.32 3.78 -4.10
C TRP A 72 10.38 5.31 -4.10
N VAL A 73 9.94 5.93 -3.00
CA VAL A 73 9.92 7.39 -2.86
C VAL A 73 11.26 7.89 -2.33
N GLU A 74 11.83 7.14 -1.38
CA GLU A 74 13.13 7.41 -0.75
C GLU A 74 13.80 6.05 -0.42
N PRO A 75 15.10 6.03 -0.06
CA PRO A 75 15.76 4.81 0.37
C PRO A 75 15.02 4.10 1.51
N GLY A 76 14.41 2.96 1.19
CA GLY A 76 13.64 2.17 2.15
C GLY A 76 12.21 2.62 2.40
N VAL A 77 11.74 3.70 1.77
CA VAL A 77 10.35 4.17 1.84
C VAL A 77 9.64 3.84 0.54
N PHE A 78 8.60 3.03 0.64
CA PHE A 78 7.83 2.54 -0.49
C PHE A 78 6.40 3.07 -0.45
N ARG A 79 5.94 3.62 -1.57
CA ARG A 79 4.56 4.06 -1.76
C ARG A 79 3.68 2.86 -2.07
N THR A 80 2.72 2.62 -1.20
CA THR A 80 1.83 1.48 -1.32
C THR A 80 0.45 1.77 -0.73
N LYS A 81 -0.37 0.73 -0.54
CA LYS A 81 -1.72 0.82 -0.03
C LYS A 81 -1.82 0.28 1.38
N ALA A 82 -2.61 0.95 2.20
CA ALA A 82 -3.11 0.39 3.45
C ALA A 82 -4.64 0.26 3.33
N TYR A 83 -5.16 -0.93 3.61
CA TYR A 83 -6.60 -1.14 3.62
C TYR A 83 -7.21 -0.67 4.94
N VAL A 84 -8.33 0.05 4.84
CA VAL A 84 -9.03 0.59 6.02
C VAL A 84 -9.55 -0.54 6.91
N TYR A 85 -10.07 -1.62 6.32
CA TYR A 85 -10.60 -2.76 7.08
C TYR A 85 -9.54 -3.46 7.95
N ARG A 86 -8.27 -3.44 7.54
CA ARG A 86 -7.15 -3.99 8.35
C ARG A 86 -6.68 -3.06 9.45
N ASN A 87 -6.87 -1.76 9.27
CA ASN A 87 -6.28 -0.73 10.13
C ASN A 87 -7.33 0.05 10.94
N GLN A 88 -8.51 -0.54 11.18
CA GLN A 88 -9.62 0.10 11.90
C GLN A 88 -9.21 0.58 13.31
N LYS A 89 -8.25 -0.08 13.95
CA LYS A 89 -7.73 0.28 15.29
C LYS A 89 -6.59 1.31 15.25
N CYS A 90 -6.15 1.74 14.07
CA CYS A 90 -5.05 2.68 13.93
C CYS A 90 -5.55 4.12 14.13
N ARG A 91 -5.09 4.77 15.21
CA ARG A 91 -5.47 6.15 15.56
C ARG A 91 -5.18 7.15 14.44
N ALA A 92 -3.97 7.12 13.88
CA ALA A 92 -3.56 8.01 12.81
C ALA A 92 -4.46 7.88 11.56
N LEU A 93 -4.85 6.64 11.21
CA LEU A 93 -5.79 6.41 10.11
C LEU A 93 -7.20 6.94 10.43
N GLY A 94 -7.69 6.72 11.65
CA GLY A 94 -8.98 7.25 12.10
C GLY A 94 -9.04 8.77 11.99
N GLN A 95 -8.05 9.46 12.58
CA GLN A 95 -7.91 10.91 12.50
C GLN A 95 -7.82 11.41 11.05
N PHE A 96 -7.06 10.73 10.20
CA PHE A 96 -6.97 11.06 8.77
C PHE A 96 -8.33 10.96 8.06
N LEU A 97 -9.07 9.87 8.28
CA LEU A 97 -10.38 9.65 7.64
C LEU A 97 -11.41 10.70 8.09
N GLU A 98 -11.42 11.01 9.39
CA GLU A 98 -12.29 12.04 9.99
C GLU A 98 -11.95 13.45 9.53
N SER A 99 -10.66 13.78 9.40
CA SER A 99 -10.20 15.13 9.03
C SER A 99 -10.67 15.61 7.66
N GLY A 100 -11.10 14.71 6.76
CA GLY A 100 -11.41 15.07 5.38
C GLY A 100 -10.18 15.42 4.53
N ALA A 101 -8.96 15.38 5.10
CA ALA A 101 -7.73 15.75 4.42
C ALA A 101 -7.48 14.85 3.21
N ARG A 102 -6.86 15.43 2.17
CA ARG A 102 -6.41 14.67 0.98
C ARG A 102 -5.12 13.90 1.27
N GLN A 103 -4.26 14.47 2.11
CA GLN A 103 -2.98 13.92 2.51
C GLN A 103 -2.61 14.46 3.90
N VAL A 104 -1.95 13.63 4.69
CA VAL A 104 -1.31 13.99 5.96
C VAL A 104 0.09 13.39 5.99
N ASP A 105 1.06 14.18 6.43
CA ASP A 105 2.42 13.73 6.76
C ASP A 105 2.48 13.42 8.26
N LEU A 106 3.08 12.30 8.63
CA LEU A 106 3.18 11.78 9.99
C LEU A 106 4.61 11.93 10.55
N ARG A 107 5.55 12.51 9.80
CA ARG A 107 6.94 12.72 10.23
C ARG A 107 7.07 13.74 11.36
N GLU A 108 6.09 14.61 11.55
CA GLU A 108 6.12 15.70 12.55
C GLU A 108 5.51 15.33 13.92
N GLU A 109 4.95 14.13 14.10
CA GLU A 109 4.33 13.68 15.36
C GLU A 109 5.22 12.72 16.20
N ALA A 110 6.55 12.86 16.12
CA ALA A 110 7.50 12.06 16.91
C ALA A 110 7.96 12.80 18.19
#